data_AF-A8IWW6-F1
#
_entry.id   AF-A8IWW6-F1
#
_cell.length_a   1.000
_cell.length_b   1.000
_cell.length_c   1.000
_cell.angle_alpha   90.00
_cell.angle_beta   90.00
_cell.angle_gamma   90.00
#
_symmetry.space_group_name_H-M   'P 1'
#
loop_
_entity.id
_entity.type
_entity.pdbx_description
1 polymer ?
#
loop_
_entity_poly.entity_id
_entity_poly.type
_entity_poly.pdbx_seq_one_letter_code
_entity_poly.pdbx_strand_id
1 'polypeptide(L)'
;HCRIHKKSRNKCQYCRFQKCLNVGMSHNAIRFGRMPQAEKEKLLAEFSSDMEHMHPEAADLRALARHLYEAYLKYFPLTKAKARAILSGKTGEKVPFIIHDMKS
;
A
#
# COMPACT_ATOMS: atom_id res chain seq x y z
N HIS A 1 22.24 -1.57 10.52
CA HIS A 1 20.76 -1.46 10.58
C HIS A 1 20.21 -1.00 9.22
N CYS A 2 19.58 -1.89 8.44
CA CYS A 2 19.09 -1.56 7.09
C CYS A 2 17.68 -0.94 7.09
N ARG A 3 17.42 0.03 6.19
CA ARG A 3 16.06 0.55 5.96
C ARG A 3 15.21 -0.45 5.16
N ILE A 4 14.13 -0.94 5.77
CA ILE A 4 13.22 -1.93 5.18
C ILE A 4 12.04 -1.22 4.48
N HIS A 5 12.05 -1.21 3.15
CA HIS A 5 10.97 -0.72 2.28
C HIS A 5 10.52 -1.84 1.31
N LYS A 6 9.38 -1.66 0.62
CA LYS A 6 8.80 -2.66 -0.29
C LYS A 6 9.80 -3.23 -1.32
N LYS A 7 10.68 -2.40 -1.88
CA LYS A 7 11.71 -2.82 -2.85
C LYS A 7 12.98 -3.40 -2.20
N SER A 8 13.32 -3.02 -0.98
CA SER A 8 14.58 -3.39 -0.32
C SER A 8 14.44 -4.50 0.72
N ARG A 9 13.21 -4.89 1.09
CA ARG A 9 12.94 -5.82 2.20
C ARG A 9 13.62 -7.19 2.06
N ASN A 10 13.91 -7.63 0.85
CA ASN A 10 14.56 -8.93 0.60
C ASN A 10 16.09 -8.85 0.50
N LYS A 11 16.70 -7.66 0.62
CA LYS A 11 18.16 -7.48 0.47
C LYS A 11 18.97 -8.01 1.65
N CYS A 12 18.41 -7.99 2.86
CA CYS A 12 19.08 -8.46 4.07
C CYS A 12 18.06 -9.20 4.95
N GLN A 13 18.25 -10.51 5.08
CA GLN A 13 17.35 -11.37 5.86
C GLN A 13 17.38 -11.00 7.35
N TYR A 14 18.58 -10.82 7.92
CA TYR A 14 18.76 -10.44 9.32
C TYR A 14 18.03 -9.15 9.68
N CYS A 15 18.27 -8.05 8.95
CA CYS A 15 17.62 -6.77 9.26
C CYS A 15 16.10 -6.80 9.05
N ARG A 16 15.60 -7.61 8.11
CA ARG A 16 14.16 -7.82 7.94
C ARG A 16 13.56 -8.51 9.15
N PHE A 17 14.16 -9.62 9.58
CA PHE A 17 13.68 -10.40 10.72
C PHE A 17 13.78 -9.59 12.02
N GLN A 18 14.91 -8.92 12.26
CA GLN A 18 15.09 -8.07 13.44
C GLN A 18 14.04 -6.95 13.50
N LYS A 19 13.73 -6.30 12.37
CA LYS A 19 12.67 -5.27 12.34
C LYS A 19 11.30 -5.87 12.70
N CYS A 20 10.97 -7.06 12.21
CA CYS A 20 9.72 -7.75 12.55
C CYS A 20 9.60 -7.98 14.05
N LEU A 21 10.66 -8.47 14.70
CA LEU A 21 10.67 -8.66 16.15
C LEU A 21 10.52 -7.33 16.90
N ASN A 22 11.24 -6.29 16.46
CA ASN A 22 11.22 -4.97 17.12
C ASN A 22 9.84 -4.28 17.07
N VAL A 23 8.99 -4.59 16.08
CA VAL A 23 7.61 -4.06 16.02
C VAL A 23 6.61 -4.95 16.75
N GLY A 24 7.07 -5.93 17.52
CA GLY A 24 6.23 -6.78 18.38
C GLY A 24 5.68 -8.04 17.71
N MET A 25 6.19 -8.45 16.53
CA MET A 25 5.81 -9.75 15.96
C MET A 25 6.35 -10.87 16.85
N SER A 26 5.44 -11.66 17.41
CA SER A 26 5.76 -12.80 18.27
C SER A 26 4.83 -13.96 17.97
N HIS A 27 5.35 -15.18 18.04
CA HIS A 27 4.55 -16.39 17.92
C HIS A 27 3.46 -16.47 19.02
N ASN A 28 3.74 -15.92 20.21
CA ASN A 28 2.81 -15.94 21.33
C ASN A 28 1.69 -14.90 21.19
N ALA A 29 1.82 -13.94 20.25
CA ALA A 29 0.82 -12.91 19.99
C ALA A 29 -0.18 -13.30 18.89
N ILE A 30 -0.14 -14.55 18.42
CA ILE A 30 -1.07 -15.08 17.42
C ILE A 30 -2.46 -15.18 18.04
N ARG A 31 -3.45 -14.54 17.41
CA ARG A 31 -4.86 -14.63 17.81
C ARG A 31 -5.59 -15.62 16.93
N PHE A 32 -6.29 -16.54 17.57
CA PHE A 32 -7.15 -17.51 16.89
C PHE A 32 -8.59 -16.98 16.80
N GLY A 33 -9.30 -17.32 15.73
CA GLY A 33 -10.68 -16.87 15.51
C GLY A 33 -10.81 -15.46 14.91
N ARG A 34 -12.00 -14.87 15.03
CA ARG A 34 -12.30 -13.53 14.49
C ARG A 34 -11.97 -12.46 15.54
N MET A 35 -11.47 -11.32 15.07
CA MET A 35 -11.30 -10.14 15.91
C MET A 35 -12.68 -9.61 16.35
N PRO A 36 -12.91 -9.34 17.66
CA PRO A 36 -14.12 -8.70 18.12
C PRO A 36 -14.33 -7.34 17.46
N GLN A 37 -15.58 -7.00 17.13
CA GLN A 37 -15.90 -5.76 16.42
C GLN A 37 -15.48 -4.50 17.21
N ALA A 38 -15.72 -4.49 18.52
CA ALA A 38 -15.33 -3.37 19.39
C ALA A 38 -13.82 -3.10 19.36
N GLU A 39 -13.00 -4.15 19.27
CA GLU A 39 -11.56 -4.00 19.19
C GLU A 39 -11.10 -3.50 17.82
N LYS A 40 -11.75 -3.98 16.76
CA LYS A 40 -11.53 -3.46 15.40
C LYS A 40 -11.86 -1.97 15.33
N GLU A 41 -12.99 -1.54 15.89
CA GLU A 41 -13.41 -0.13 15.92
C GLU A 41 -12.43 0.74 16.71
N LYS A 42 -11.95 0.26 17.86
CA LYS A 42 -10.92 0.95 18.64
C LYS A 42 -9.64 1.18 17.83
N LEU A 43 -9.15 0.15 17.12
CA LEU A 43 -7.95 0.27 16.27
C LEU A 43 -8.15 1.27 15.11
N LEU A 44 -9.35 1.32 14.52
CA LEU A 44 -9.67 2.28 13.46
C LEU A 44 -9.72 3.73 13.98
N ALA A 45 -10.22 3.94 15.20
CA ALA A 45 -10.25 5.24 15.84
C ALA A 45 -8.83 5.75 16.15
N GLU A 46 -7.96 4.90 16.71
CA GLU A 46 -6.55 5.23 16.98
C GLU A 46 -5.80 5.65 15.72
N PHE A 47 -6.05 4.99 14.58
CA PHE A 47 -5.44 5.37 13.30
C PHE A 47 -5.94 6.71 12.74
N SER A 48 -7.18 7.07 13.08
CA SER A 48 -7.80 8.32 12.61
C SER A 48 -7.30 9.53 13.40
N SER A 49 -7.08 9.39 14.71
CA SER A 49 -6.57 10.47 15.56
C SER A 49 -5.12 10.86 15.28
N ASP A 50 -4.29 9.92 14.80
CA ASP A 50 -2.92 10.20 14.35
C ASP A 50 -2.89 11.12 13.11
N MET A 51 -3.95 11.12 12.31
CA MET A 51 -4.07 12.00 11.13
C MET A 51 -4.53 13.42 11.47
N GLU A 52 -5.15 13.62 12.64
CA GLU A 52 -5.68 14.90 13.12
C GLU A 52 -4.60 15.77 13.82
N HIS A 53 -3.51 15.19 14.31
CA HIS A 53 -2.39 15.92 14.96
C HIS A 53 -1.45 16.65 13.98
N MET A 54 -1.93 17.04 12.81
CA MET A 54 -1.12 17.62 11.74
C MET A 54 -1.40 19.12 11.58
N HIS A 55 -0.35 19.90 11.31
CA HIS A 55 -0.39 21.37 11.18
C HIS A 55 -1.52 21.83 10.22
N PRO A 56 -2.30 22.89 10.55
CA PRO A 56 -3.49 23.29 9.79
C PRO A 56 -3.24 23.50 8.29
N GLU A 57 -2.14 24.15 7.94
CA GLU A 57 -1.75 24.41 6.54
C GLU A 57 -1.46 23.11 5.76
N ALA A 58 -1.02 22.05 6.44
CA ALA A 58 -0.81 20.74 5.84
C ALA A 58 -2.11 19.93 5.68
N ALA A 59 -3.21 20.35 6.33
CA ALA A 59 -4.53 19.73 6.16
C ALA A 59 -5.16 20.16 4.84
N ASP A 60 -5.15 21.45 4.52
CA ASP A 60 -5.72 22.00 3.27
C ASP A 60 -4.99 21.45 2.03
N LEU A 61 -3.66 21.43 2.06
CA LEU A 61 -2.86 20.86 0.97
C LEU A 61 -3.16 19.37 0.76
N ARG A 62 -3.39 18.59 1.82
CA ARG A 62 -3.81 17.18 1.71
C ARG A 62 -5.22 17.05 1.16
N ALA A 63 -6.15 17.91 1.57
CA ALA A 63 -7.51 17.90 1.06
C ALA A 63 -7.55 18.23 -0.45
N LEU A 64 -6.77 19.21 -0.89
CA LEU A 64 -6.60 19.53 -2.31
C LEU A 64 -5.95 18.38 -3.08
N ALA A 65 -4.86 17.80 -2.55
CA ALA A 65 -4.18 16.67 -3.18
C ALA A 65 -5.11 15.46 -3.35
N ARG A 66 -5.98 15.19 -2.37
CA ARG A 66 -7.01 14.15 -2.46
C ARG A 66 -8.03 14.45 -3.57
N HIS A 67 -8.57 15.66 -3.63
CA HIS A 67 -9.51 16.06 -4.69
C HIS A 67 -8.89 15.91 -6.09
N LEU A 68 -7.66 16.38 -6.27
CA LEU A 68 -6.95 16.24 -7.55
C LEU A 68 -6.73 14.76 -7.91
N TYR A 69 -6.40 13.92 -6.92
CA TYR A 69 -6.22 12.49 -7.14
C TYR A 69 -7.52 11.79 -7.52
N GLU A 70 -8.64 12.11 -6.87
CA GLU A 70 -9.96 11.56 -7.20
C GLU A 70 -10.42 11.97 -8.60
N ALA A 71 -10.24 13.25 -8.95
CA ALA A 71 -10.50 13.72 -10.31
C ALA A 71 -9.62 12.97 -11.33
N TYR A 72 -8.32 12.82 -11.05
CA TYR A 72 -7.41 12.04 -11.89
C TYR A 72 -7.90 10.60 -12.11
N LEU A 73 -8.35 9.92 -11.05
CA LEU A 73 -8.87 8.56 -11.16
C LEU A 73 -10.18 8.49 -11.97
N LYS A 74 -11.02 9.53 -11.90
CA LYS A 74 -12.29 9.60 -12.64
C LYS A 74 -12.10 9.86 -14.13
N TYR A 75 -11.21 10.79 -14.48
CA TYR A 75 -11.08 11.27 -15.87
C TYR A 75 -10.04 10.53 -16.70
N PHE A 76 -9.10 9.78 -16.08
CA PHE A 76 -8.08 9.04 -16.80
C PHE A 76 -8.25 7.52 -16.66
N PRO A 77 -8.84 6.83 -17.65
CA PRO A 77 -9.14 5.40 -17.57
C PRO A 77 -7.92 4.50 -17.37
N LEU A 78 -6.77 4.86 -17.98
CA LEU A 78 -5.50 4.13 -17.87
C LEU A 78 -4.53 4.88 -16.96
N THR A 79 -4.69 4.68 -15.65
CA THR A 79 -3.80 5.28 -14.66
C THR A 79 -2.43 4.59 -14.65
N LYS A 80 -1.42 5.26 -14.07
CA LYS A 80 -0.10 4.66 -13.84
C LYS A 80 -0.16 3.33 -13.08
N ALA A 81 -1.12 3.18 -12.17
CA ALA A 81 -1.33 1.94 -11.42
C ALA A 81 -1.80 0.80 -12.34
N LYS A 82 -2.79 1.05 -13.20
CA LYS A 82 -3.29 0.07 -14.18
C LYS A 82 -2.21 -0.30 -15.19
N ALA A 83 -1.51 0.68 -15.76
CA ALA A 83 -0.42 0.43 -16.70
C ALA A 83 0.72 -0.42 -16.07
N ARG A 84 1.12 -0.12 -14.82
CA ARG A 84 2.12 -0.92 -14.11
C ARG A 84 1.66 -2.34 -13.83
N ALA A 85 0.38 -2.55 -13.52
CA ALA A 85 -0.16 -3.89 -13.31
C ALA A 85 -0.02 -4.72 -14.60
N ILE A 86 -0.36 -4.14 -15.76
CA ILE A 86 -0.23 -4.78 -17.08
C ILE A 86 1.24 -5.13 -17.34
N LEU A 87 2.14 -4.15 -17.26
CA LEU A 87 3.56 -4.33 -17.57
C LEU A 87 4.31 -5.26 -16.60
N SER A 88 3.80 -5.43 -15.38
CA SER A 88 4.40 -6.34 -14.39
C SER A 88 3.75 -7.74 -14.39
N GLY A 89 2.82 -8.01 -15.31
CA GLY A 89 2.10 -9.28 -15.39
C GLY A 89 1.21 -9.55 -14.17
N LYS A 90 0.79 -8.50 -13.47
CA LYS A 90 -0.03 -8.58 -12.23
C LYS A 90 -1.49 -8.23 -12.47
N THR A 91 -1.89 -7.96 -13.72
CA THR A 91 -3.30 -8.01 -14.12
C THR A 91 -3.72 -9.46 -14.26
N GLY A 92 -4.94 -9.80 -13.84
CA GLY A 92 -5.51 -11.13 -14.08
C GLY A 92 -5.59 -11.50 -15.57
N GLU A 93 -6.12 -12.69 -15.85
CA GLU A 93 -6.05 -13.53 -17.07
C GLU A 93 -5.99 -12.88 -18.47
N LYS A 94 -6.34 -11.60 -18.64
CA LYS A 94 -6.25 -10.90 -19.92
C LYS A 94 -4.90 -10.20 -20.07
N VAL A 95 -3.92 -10.95 -20.59
CA VAL A 95 -2.69 -10.37 -21.15
C VAL A 95 -3.01 -9.61 -22.44
N PRO A 96 -2.49 -8.39 -22.66
CA PRO A 96 -2.69 -7.68 -23.92
C PRO A 96 -2.10 -8.45 -25.09
N PHE A 97 -2.70 -8.32 -26.28
CA PHE A 97 -2.12 -8.84 -27.50
C PHE A 97 -0.79 -8.12 -27.79
N ILE A 98 0.26 -8.90 -28.04
CA ILE A 98 1.60 -8.38 -28.35
C ILE A 98 1.75 -8.34 -29.87
N ILE A 99 1.82 -7.13 -30.42
CA ILE A 99 2.15 -6.93 -31.84
C ILE A 99 3.68 -6.95 -31.94
N HIS A 100 4.22 -8.02 -32.50
CA HIS A 100 5.60 -8.06 -33.01
C HIS A 100 5.61 -7.73 -34.51
N ASP A 101 6.78 -7.46 -35.10
CA ASP A 101 6.90 -7.13 -36.53
C ASP A 101 6.19 -8.13 -37.44
N MET A 102 5.70 -7.64 -38.59
CA MET A 102 5.08 -8.46 -39.63
C MET A 102 6.05 -9.57 -40.02
N LYS A 103 5.64 -10.83 -39.81
CA LYS A 103 6.39 -11.99 -40.27
C LYS A 103 6.61 -11.82 -41.78
N SER A 104 7.86 -11.54 -42.17
CA SER A 104 8.31 -11.57 -43.56
C SER A 104 8.27 -13.00 -44.10
#